data_AF-A0AA95HQF8-F1
#
_entry.id   AF-A0AA95HQF8-F1
#
_cell.length_a   1.000
_cell.length_b   1.000
_cell.length_c   1.000
_cell.angle_alpha   90.00
_cell.angle_beta   90.00
_cell.angle_gamma   90.00
#
_symmetry.space_group_name_H-M   'P 1'
#
loop_
_entity.id
_entity.type
_entity.pdbx_description
1 polymer ?
#
loop_
_entity_poly.entity_id
_entity_poly.type
_entity_poly.pdbx_seq_one_letter_code
_entity_poly.pdbx_strand_id
1 'polypeptide(L)'
;MAKDAKHPFIVHTNRHSVEVLGTSFNISAYPDYKVYTTLAEGRIKVSTAKVSVVLNPDQQAVIELDNDDIVTRDVPAYLFTSWAKGNYEFRNTSLSEIVAQLSRWYNVDIYFKNESLKDKRFAGIIFRDEELNFAIEVIERVSNVHFTREGETIYIEDKHE
;
A
#
# COMPACT_ATOMS: atom_id res chain seq x y z
N MET A 1 0.09 -21.97 -3.14
CA MET A 1 -0.85 -22.43 -4.19
C MET A 1 -0.13 -23.45 -5.06
N ALA A 2 -0.73 -24.61 -5.34
CA ALA A 2 -0.12 -25.63 -6.20
C ALA A 2 -0.08 -25.13 -7.67
N LYS A 3 1.03 -25.38 -8.38
CA LYS A 3 1.21 -24.95 -9.78
C LYS A 3 0.34 -25.80 -10.72
N ASP A 4 -0.69 -25.20 -11.31
CA ASP A 4 -1.43 -25.80 -12.43
C ASP A 4 -1.41 -24.83 -13.63
N ALA A 5 -0.59 -25.16 -14.63
CA ALA A 5 -0.43 -24.36 -15.85
C ALA A 5 -1.64 -24.46 -16.81
N LYS A 6 -2.54 -25.43 -16.60
CA LYS A 6 -3.72 -25.66 -17.47
C LYS A 6 -4.98 -24.95 -16.98
N HIS A 7 -4.98 -24.48 -15.73
CA HIS A 7 -6.12 -23.79 -15.11
C HIS A 7 -5.62 -22.50 -14.43
N PRO A 8 -5.40 -21.42 -15.20
CA PRO A 8 -4.96 -20.16 -14.64
C PRO A 8 -6.01 -19.58 -13.67
N PHE A 9 -5.55 -19.03 -12.55
CA PHE A 9 -6.42 -18.26 -11.66
C PHE A 9 -6.43 -16.81 -12.16
N ILE A 10 -7.62 -16.25 -12.39
CA ILE A 10 -7.77 -14.90 -12.93
C ILE A 10 -8.50 -14.04 -11.89
N VAL A 11 -7.83 -12.98 -11.43
CA VAL A 11 -8.46 -11.96 -10.60
C VAL A 11 -8.98 -10.85 -11.50
N HIS A 12 -10.27 -10.56 -11.41
CA HIS A 12 -10.89 -9.45 -12.11
C HIS A 12 -11.10 -8.28 -11.15
N THR A 13 -10.67 -7.09 -11.58
CA THR A 13 -11.09 -5.82 -11.00
C THR A 13 -11.90 -5.05 -12.04
N ASN A 14 -12.51 -3.92 -11.66
CA ASN A 14 -13.30 -3.10 -12.57
C ASN A 14 -12.52 -2.60 -13.81
N ARG A 15 -11.18 -2.56 -13.77
CA ARG A 15 -10.36 -1.98 -14.85
C ARG A 15 -9.26 -2.88 -15.41
N HIS A 16 -8.90 -3.96 -14.73
CA HIS A 16 -7.85 -4.87 -15.20
C HIS A 16 -8.06 -6.29 -14.70
N SER A 17 -7.42 -7.21 -15.40
CA SER A 17 -7.34 -8.61 -15.01
C SER A 17 -5.90 -9.02 -14.74
N VAL A 18 -5.72 -9.88 -13.74
CA VAL A 18 -4.42 -10.47 -13.40
C VAL A 18 -4.54 -11.97 -13.52
N GLU A 19 -3.82 -12.54 -14.49
CA GLU A 19 -3.73 -13.98 -14.70
C GLU A 19 -2.51 -14.53 -13.96
N VAL A 20 -2.72 -15.54 -13.11
CA VAL A 20 -1.67 -16.09 -12.26
C VAL A 20 -1.54 -17.61 -12.37
N LEU A 21 -0.28 -18.06 -12.35
CA LEU A 21 0.10 -19.47 -12.33
C LEU A 21 0.89 -19.77 -11.04
N GLY A 22 0.18 -19.90 -9.92
CA GLY A 22 0.76 -20.23 -8.62
C GLY A 22 1.78 -19.20 -8.12
N THR A 23 1.30 -18.01 -7.74
CA THR A 23 2.13 -16.85 -7.43
C THR A 23 1.77 -16.20 -6.09
N SER A 24 2.71 -15.43 -5.53
CA SER A 24 2.44 -14.49 -4.44
C SER A 24 2.51 -13.07 -5.00
N PHE A 25 1.40 -12.33 -4.93
CA PHE A 25 1.25 -11.02 -5.55
C PHE A 25 0.34 -10.13 -4.71
N ASN A 26 0.46 -8.81 -4.89
CA ASN A 26 -0.37 -7.80 -4.25
C ASN A 26 -1.14 -7.00 -5.31
N ILE A 27 -2.43 -6.74 -5.07
CA ILE A 27 -3.25 -5.81 -5.87
C ILE A 27 -3.78 -4.71 -4.94
N SER A 28 -3.58 -3.45 -5.31
CA SER A 28 -4.20 -2.28 -4.68
C SER A 28 -5.01 -1.53 -5.74
N ALA A 29 -6.34 -1.58 -5.64
CA ALA A 29 -7.26 -1.06 -6.66
C ALA A 29 -8.38 -0.19 -6.04
N TYR A 30 -7.99 0.84 -5.28
CA TYR A 30 -8.94 1.78 -4.67
C TYR A 30 -9.36 2.88 -5.66
N PRO A 31 -10.62 3.35 -5.65
CA PRO A 31 -11.17 4.26 -6.68
C PRO A 31 -10.43 5.59 -6.84
N ASP A 32 -9.84 6.11 -5.75
CA ASP A 32 -9.20 7.43 -5.71
C ASP A 32 -7.67 7.39 -5.77
N TYR A 33 -7.08 6.21 -5.97
CA TYR A 33 -5.63 6.00 -6.00
C TYR A 33 -5.21 5.26 -7.28
N LYS A 34 -3.95 5.44 -7.69
CA LYS A 34 -3.36 4.63 -8.78
C LYS A 34 -3.49 3.15 -8.45
N VAL A 35 -3.77 2.35 -9.48
CA VAL A 35 -3.96 0.92 -9.32
C VAL A 35 -2.60 0.22 -9.48
N TYR A 36 -2.22 -0.56 -8.47
CA TYR A 36 -0.92 -1.22 -8.40
C TYR A 36 -1.06 -2.73 -8.37
N THR A 37 -0.25 -3.42 -9.15
CA THR A 37 -0.03 -4.88 -9.00
C THR A 37 1.45 -5.16 -8.82
N THR A 38 1.85 -5.75 -7.69
CA THR A 38 3.25 -6.11 -7.40
C THR A 38 3.40 -7.63 -7.33
N LEU A 39 4.43 -8.18 -7.97
CA LEU A 39 4.72 -9.62 -7.95
C LEU A 39 5.88 -9.93 -6.98
N ALA A 40 5.64 -10.78 -5.99
CA ALA A 40 6.68 -11.28 -5.08
C ALA A 40 7.28 -12.60 -5.55
N GLU A 41 6.47 -13.56 -5.99
CA GLU A 41 6.96 -14.86 -6.45
C GLU A 41 6.13 -15.40 -7.61
N GLY A 42 6.81 -16.06 -8.56
CA GLY A 42 6.19 -16.70 -9.72
C GLY A 42 6.20 -15.80 -10.95
N ARG A 43 5.11 -15.82 -11.74
CA ARG A 43 4.94 -15.01 -12.94
C ARG A 43 3.47 -14.68 -13.14
N ILE A 44 3.16 -13.40 -13.37
CA ILE A 44 1.78 -12.94 -13.59
C ILE A 44 1.70 -12.10 -14.86
N LYS A 45 0.56 -12.16 -15.53
CA LYS A 45 0.24 -11.27 -16.64
C LYS A 45 -0.82 -10.28 -16.17
N VAL A 46 -0.50 -8.98 -16.26
CA VAL A 46 -1.43 -7.89 -15.97
C VAL A 46 -1.94 -7.36 -17.30
N SER A 47 -3.26 -7.31 -17.47
CA SER A 47 -3.89 -6.84 -18.72
C SER A 47 -4.95 -5.78 -18.44
N THR A 48 -4.85 -4.65 -19.14
CA THR A 48 -5.94 -3.67 -19.30
C THR A 48 -6.69 -3.93 -20.61
N ALA A 49 -7.64 -3.06 -20.97
CA ALA A 49 -8.32 -3.14 -22.26
C ALA A 49 -7.40 -2.89 -23.47
N LYS A 50 -6.25 -2.21 -23.28
CA LYS A 50 -5.34 -1.79 -24.37
C LYS A 50 -4.04 -2.57 -24.42
N VAL A 51 -3.43 -2.81 -23.26
CA VAL A 51 -2.07 -3.34 -23.17
C VAL A 51 -2.01 -4.48 -22.15
N SER A 52 -0.99 -5.33 -22.30
CA SER A 52 -0.68 -6.34 -21.31
C SER A 52 0.82 -6.42 -21.07
N VAL A 53 1.20 -6.64 -19.81
CA VAL A 53 2.60 -6.85 -19.42
C VAL A 53 2.73 -8.11 -18.57
N VAL A 54 3.87 -8.79 -18.72
CA VAL A 54 4.24 -9.89 -17.83
C VAL A 54 5.18 -9.32 -16.77
N LEU A 55 4.83 -9.52 -15.50
CA LEU A 55 5.70 -9.15 -14.39
C LEU A 55 6.58 -10.33 -13.98
N ASN A 56 7.83 -10.02 -13.66
CA ASN A 56 8.74 -10.89 -12.93
C ASN A 56 8.73 -10.52 -11.43
N PRO A 57 9.27 -11.38 -10.55
CA PRO A 57 9.45 -11.04 -9.13
C PRO A 57 10.15 -9.69 -8.96
N ASP A 58 9.77 -8.95 -7.92
CA ASP A 58 10.25 -7.58 -7.64
C ASP A 58 9.89 -6.54 -8.70
N GLN A 59 8.81 -6.78 -9.45
CA GLN A 59 8.24 -5.79 -10.37
C GLN A 59 6.82 -5.39 -9.98
N GLN A 60 6.50 -4.12 -10.23
CA GLN A 60 5.17 -3.56 -10.05
C GLN A 60 4.67 -2.95 -11.35
N ALA A 61 3.44 -3.31 -11.73
CA ALA A 61 2.64 -2.61 -12.72
C ALA A 61 1.85 -1.48 -12.03
N VAL A 62 1.94 -0.29 -12.60
CA VAL A 62 1.14 0.89 -12.26
C VAL A 62 0.21 1.15 -13.43
N ILE A 63 -1.10 1.09 -13.20
CA ILE A 63 -2.10 1.41 -14.22
C ILE A 63 -2.43 2.90 -14.10
N GLU A 64 -2.16 3.64 -15.17
CA GLU A 64 -2.49 5.07 -15.24
C GLU A 64 -4.00 5.24 -15.49
N LEU A 65 -4.64 6.06 -14.66
CA LEU A 65 -6.10 6.18 -14.60
C LEU A 65 -6.72 6.83 -15.84
N ASP A 66 -5.92 7.61 -16.58
CA ASP A 66 -6.37 8.48 -17.65
C ASP A 66 -6.37 7.79 -19.02
N ASN A 67 -5.51 6.79 -19.22
CA ASN A 67 -5.29 6.21 -20.53
C ASN A 67 -5.22 4.67 -20.57
N ASP A 68 -5.33 3.99 -19.43
CA ASP A 68 -5.23 2.53 -19.26
C ASP A 68 -3.87 1.93 -19.71
N ASP A 69 -2.82 2.76 -19.78
CA ASP A 69 -1.45 2.27 -19.97
C ASP A 69 -0.92 1.63 -18.68
N ILE A 70 0.07 0.75 -18.87
CA ILE A 70 0.79 0.11 -17.77
C ILE A 70 2.23 0.58 -17.79
N VAL A 71 2.66 1.23 -16.70
CA VAL A 71 4.07 1.51 -16.43
C VAL A 71 4.59 0.42 -15.50
N THR A 72 5.76 -0.14 -15.83
CA THR A 72 6.44 -1.09 -14.95
C THR A 72 7.62 -0.44 -14.26
N ARG A 73 7.83 -0.79 -12.99
CA ARG A 73 9.01 -0.39 -12.21
C ARG A 73 9.48 -1.55 -11.35
N ASP A 74 10.79 -1.62 -11.15
CA ASP A 74 11.39 -2.53 -10.19
C ASP A 74 11.15 -1.98 -8.78
N VAL A 75 10.57 -2.82 -7.92
CA VAL A 75 10.31 -2.49 -6.52
C VAL A 75 10.58 -3.72 -5.66
N PRO A 76 11.11 -3.54 -4.44
CA PRO A 76 11.22 -4.68 -3.53
C PRO A 76 9.83 -5.19 -3.16
N ALA A 77 9.42 -6.34 -3.67
CA ALA A 77 8.04 -6.82 -3.59
C ALA A 77 7.61 -7.15 -2.16
N TYR A 78 8.56 -7.46 -1.28
CA TYR A 78 8.29 -7.67 0.13
C TYR A 78 7.67 -6.42 0.80
N LEU A 79 7.94 -5.20 0.32
CA LEU A 79 7.33 -3.97 0.84
C LEU A 79 5.81 -3.92 0.60
N PHE A 80 5.35 -4.54 -0.49
CA PHE A 80 3.94 -4.53 -0.91
C PHE A 80 3.18 -5.79 -0.52
N THR A 81 3.87 -6.83 -0.09
CA THR A 81 3.27 -8.13 0.32
C THR A 81 3.42 -8.41 1.81
N SER A 82 4.27 -7.64 2.51
CA SER A 82 4.49 -7.74 3.96
C SER A 82 3.21 -7.57 4.77
N TRP A 83 2.24 -6.80 4.30
CA TRP A 83 0.97 -6.61 5.01
C TRP A 83 0.18 -7.91 5.17
N ALA A 84 0.29 -8.84 4.21
CA ALA A 84 -0.32 -10.16 4.32
C ALA A 84 0.36 -11.05 5.37
N LYS A 85 1.56 -10.65 5.81
CA LYS A 85 2.33 -11.25 6.91
C LYS A 85 2.29 -10.41 8.19
N GLY A 86 1.47 -9.35 8.25
CA GLY A 86 1.32 -8.50 9.43
C GLY A 86 2.30 -7.33 9.52
N ASN A 87 3.19 -7.09 8.55
CA ASN A 87 4.20 -6.02 8.62
C ASN A 87 3.91 -4.95 7.56
N TYR A 88 4.07 -3.67 7.86
CA TYR A 88 4.08 -2.62 6.85
C TYR A 88 5.37 -1.84 6.95
N GLU A 89 6.17 -1.95 5.89
CA GLU A 89 7.46 -1.28 5.79
C GLU A 89 7.33 -0.01 4.95
N PHE A 90 7.78 1.10 5.53
CA PHE A 90 7.81 2.41 4.93
C PHE A 90 9.22 2.71 4.43
N ARG A 91 9.31 3.26 3.22
CA ARG A 91 10.56 3.79 2.67
C ARG A 91 10.27 5.09 1.96
N ASN A 92 10.66 6.21 2.59
CA ASN A 92 10.39 7.54 2.06
C ASN A 92 8.88 7.76 1.80
N THR A 93 8.04 7.26 2.71
CA THR A 93 6.57 7.27 2.59
C THR A 93 6.02 8.50 3.30
N SER A 94 5.04 9.21 2.70
CA SER A 94 4.47 10.40 3.35
C SER A 94 3.61 10.02 4.56
N LEU A 95 3.55 10.90 5.55
CA LEU A 95 2.67 10.75 6.70
C LEU A 95 1.22 10.54 6.27
N SER A 96 0.77 11.22 5.20
CA SER A 96 -0.55 11.01 4.60
C SER A 96 -0.82 9.56 4.18
N GLU A 97 0.15 8.90 3.57
CA GLU A 97 0.04 7.51 3.12
C GLU A 97 0.07 6.55 4.32
N ILE A 98 0.90 6.86 5.32
CA ILE A 98 1.02 6.09 6.55
C ILE A 98 -0.31 6.09 7.32
N VAL A 99 -0.88 7.27 7.55
CA VAL A 99 -2.11 7.39 8.36
C VAL A 99 -3.31 6.85 7.60
N ALA A 100 -3.35 6.95 6.28
CA ALA A 100 -4.39 6.29 5.47
C ALA A 100 -4.35 4.75 5.64
N GLN A 101 -3.15 4.16 5.74
CA GLN A 101 -3.02 2.73 6.03
C GLN A 101 -3.45 2.41 7.47
N LEU A 102 -3.05 3.20 8.46
CA LEU A 102 -3.45 3.01 9.86
C LEU A 102 -4.97 3.11 10.04
N SER A 103 -5.60 4.12 9.43
CA SER A 103 -7.06 4.26 9.41
C SER A 103 -7.76 3.01 8.91
N ARG A 104 -7.24 2.36 7.86
CA ARG A 104 -7.80 1.12 7.31
C ARG A 104 -7.62 -0.09 8.21
N TRP A 105 -6.46 -0.19 8.87
CA TRP A 105 -6.14 -1.35 9.72
C TRP A 105 -6.90 -1.35 11.03
N TYR A 106 -7.05 -0.17 11.63
CA TYR A 106 -7.66 0.00 12.95
C TYR A 106 -9.09 0.55 12.90
N ASN A 107 -9.61 0.83 11.69
CA ASN A 107 -10.96 1.36 11.46
C ASN A 107 -11.20 2.66 12.26
N VAL A 108 -10.31 3.64 12.07
CA VAL A 108 -10.34 4.97 12.72
C VAL A 108 -10.21 6.08 11.69
N ASP A 109 -10.79 7.24 11.98
CA ASP A 109 -10.63 8.44 11.17
C ASP A 109 -9.47 9.29 11.70
N ILE A 110 -8.51 9.59 10.83
CA ILE A 110 -7.32 10.40 11.16
C ILE A 110 -7.27 11.63 10.25
N TYR A 111 -7.30 12.83 10.84
CA TYR A 111 -7.30 14.11 10.12
C TYR A 111 -6.09 14.97 10.45
N PHE A 112 -5.64 15.74 9.47
CA PHE A 112 -4.57 16.72 9.65
C PHE A 112 -5.18 18.08 10.01
N LYS A 113 -4.83 18.63 11.17
CA LYS A 113 -5.11 20.05 11.50
C LYS A 113 -4.15 20.98 10.73
N ASN A 114 -2.94 20.51 10.44
CA ASN A 114 -1.96 21.20 9.61
C ASN A 114 -1.61 20.37 8.36
N GLU A 115 -2.00 20.88 7.19
CA GLU A 115 -1.76 20.25 5.88
C GLU A 115 -0.27 20.07 5.57
N SER A 116 0.61 20.94 6.07
CA SER A 116 2.06 20.84 5.81
C SER A 116 2.71 19.57 6.38
N LEU A 117 2.03 18.90 7.32
CA LEU A 117 2.50 17.65 7.91
C LEU A 117 2.33 16.44 6.98
N LYS A 118 1.43 16.54 5.99
CA LYS A 118 1.12 15.43 5.08
C LYS A 118 2.35 14.92 4.33
N ASP A 119 3.25 15.83 3.95
CA ASP A 119 4.42 15.51 3.14
C ASP A 119 5.65 15.03 3.93
N LYS A 120 5.59 15.03 5.28
CA LYS A 120 6.68 14.49 6.11
C LYS A 120 6.93 13.03 5.75
N ARG A 121 8.18 12.68 5.45
CA ARG A 121 8.58 11.35 4.97
C ARG A 121 9.18 10.52 6.08
N PHE A 122 8.80 9.25 6.14
CA PHE A 122 9.29 8.30 7.13
C PHE A 122 9.87 7.06 6.46
N ALA A 123 10.76 6.38 7.20
CA ALA A 123 11.22 5.05 6.90
C ALA A 123 11.20 4.23 8.20
N GLY A 124 10.76 2.97 8.11
CA GLY A 124 10.59 2.12 9.28
C GLY A 124 9.63 0.97 9.03
N ILE A 125 9.25 0.25 10.08
CA ILE A 125 8.30 -0.86 10.01
C ILE A 125 7.27 -0.68 11.12
N ILE A 126 5.99 -0.79 10.77
CA ILE A 126 4.88 -0.92 11.74
C ILE A 126 4.32 -2.33 11.60
N PHE A 127 4.18 -2.98 12.75
CA PHE A 127 3.59 -4.29 12.91
C PHE A 127 2.08 -4.13 13.13
N ARG A 128 1.25 -4.86 12.38
CA ARG A 128 -0.23 -4.78 12.42
C ARG A 128 -0.82 -5.43 13.66
N ASP A 129 -0.10 -6.39 14.21
CA ASP A 129 -0.39 -7.08 15.46
C ASP A 129 -0.14 -6.20 16.70
N GLU A 130 0.59 -5.09 16.55
CA GLU A 130 0.73 -4.07 17.59
C GLU A 130 -0.52 -3.18 17.69
N GLU A 131 -0.66 -2.49 18.80
CA GLU A 131 -1.75 -1.52 18.95
C GLU A 131 -1.48 -0.23 18.14
N LEU A 132 -2.56 0.42 17.67
CA LEU A 132 -2.46 1.71 16.98
C LEU A 132 -1.65 2.75 17.78
N ASN A 133 -1.78 2.75 19.11
CA ASN A 133 -1.07 3.67 19.99
C ASN A 133 0.45 3.51 19.89
N PHE A 134 0.95 2.28 19.67
CA PHE A 134 2.37 2.05 19.48
C PHE A 134 2.86 2.70 18.17
N ALA A 135 2.12 2.54 17.08
CA ALA A 135 2.44 3.19 15.81
C ALA A 135 2.44 4.72 15.92
N ILE A 136 1.44 5.29 16.61
CA ILE A 136 1.35 6.73 16.89
C ILE A 136 2.57 7.19 17.70
N GLU A 137 2.88 6.51 18.80
CA GLU A 137 4.00 6.88 19.68
C GLU A 137 5.33 6.86 18.94
N VAL A 138 5.56 5.86 18.08
CA VAL A 138 6.77 5.79 17.25
C VAL A 138 6.86 7.02 16.35
N ILE A 139 5.77 7.38 15.65
CA ILE A 139 5.74 8.55 14.75
C ILE A 139 6.02 9.85 15.51
N GLU A 140 5.42 10.04 16.69
CA GLU A 140 5.62 11.21 17.56
C GLU A 140 7.03 11.30 18.17
N ARG A 141 7.69 10.15 18.36
CA ARG A 141 9.07 10.11 18.87
C ARG A 141 10.10 10.47 17.81
N VAL A 142 9.86 10.11 16.56
CA VAL A 142 10.83 10.32 15.46
C VAL A 142 10.56 11.59 14.65
N SER A 143 9.48 12.33 14.96
CA SER A 143 9.14 13.55 14.23
C SER A 143 8.43 14.58 15.12
N ASN A 144 8.44 15.84 14.69
CA ASN A 144 7.72 16.91 15.39
C ASN A 144 6.24 16.93 15.00
N VAL A 145 5.51 15.88 15.34
CA VAL A 145 4.05 15.77 15.17
C VAL A 145 3.45 15.30 16.49
N HIS A 146 2.19 15.66 16.71
CA HIS A 146 1.41 15.22 17.84
C HIS A 146 0.04 14.71 17.37
N PHE A 147 -0.42 13.62 17.97
CA PHE A 147 -1.71 13.01 17.73
C PHE A 147 -2.62 13.26 18.94
N THR A 148 -3.78 13.88 18.71
CA THR A 148 -4.81 14.08 19.72
C THR A 148 -6.05 13.27 19.38
N ARG A 149 -6.63 12.57 20.36
CA ARG A 149 -7.85 11.77 20.16
C ARG A 149 -9.05 12.48 20.76
N GLU A 150 -10.07 12.68 19.94
CA GLU A 150 -11.36 13.23 20.34
C GLU A 150 -12.47 12.24 19.94
N GLY A 151 -12.88 11.39 20.89
CA GLY A 151 -13.83 10.31 20.62
C GLY A 151 -13.24 9.21 19.70
N GLU A 152 -13.88 8.99 18.56
CA GLU A 152 -13.45 8.03 17.53
C GLU A 152 -12.48 8.66 16.51
N THR A 153 -12.30 9.97 16.57
CA THR A 153 -11.49 10.74 15.63
C THR A 153 -10.11 11.05 16.22
N ILE A 154 -9.08 10.97 15.38
CA ILE A 154 -7.71 11.33 15.72
C ILE A 154 -7.28 12.53 14.86
N TYR A 155 -6.65 13.51 15.48
CA TYR A 155 -6.14 14.70 14.82
C TYR A 155 -4.62 14.74 14.90
N ILE A 156 -3.98 15.21 13.82
CA ILE A 156 -2.54 15.39 13.72
C ILE A 156 -2.23 16.88 13.66
N GLU A 157 -1.38 17.34 14.57
CA GLU A 157 -0.92 18.73 14.67
C GLU A 157 0.59 18.80 14.91
N ASP A 158 1.16 20.00 14.82
CA ASP A 158 2.55 20.19 15.20
C ASP A 158 2.71 19.97 16.69
N LYS A 159 3.80 19.30 17.07
CA LYS A 159 4.16 19.19 18.47
C LYS A 159 4.60 20.57 18.95
N HIS A 160 3.81 21.16 19.85
CA HIS A 160 4.17 22.38 20.57
C HIS A 160 5.21 22.01 21.64
N GLU A 161 6.36 22.69 21.61
CA GLU A 161 7.35 22.66 22.69
C GLU A 161 6.83 23.38 23.95
#